data_AF-A0A3B9YW07-F1
#
_entry.id   AF-A0A3B9YW07-F1
#
_cell.length_a   1.000
_cell.length_b   1.000
_cell.length_c   1.000
_cell.angle_alpha   90.00
_cell.angle_beta   90.00
_cell.angle_gamma   90.00
#
_symmetry.space_group_name_H-M   'P 1'
#
loop_
_entity.id
_entity.type
_entity.pdbx_description
1 polymer ?
#
loop_
_entity_poly.entity_id
_entity_poly.type
_entity_poly.pdbx_seq_one_letter_code
_entity_poly.pdbx_strand_id
1 'polypeptide(L)'
;TAMCNWFERELKGCEFGSLWTRGARISIQAALARTMTLVQPMVIESLAETEEGQHIGVEILLLPLLDARGQATMVLGYFQPLDPIARLWGKPVQALRFLGMSEAGLDTAGAPATQTPARGKAVSEVPARPNLRLVVSNPLPAAAAPKDLFPVRPRAALDLVD
;
A
#
# COMPACT_ATOMS: atom_id res chain seq x y z
N THR A 1 -7.14 16.46 6.62
CA THR A 1 -7.02 15.77 5.32
C THR A 1 -8.42 15.52 4.77
N ALA A 2 -8.60 15.03 3.53
CA ALA A 2 -9.93 14.71 2.99
C ALA A 2 -10.70 13.72 3.89
N MET A 3 -9.98 12.76 4.49
CA MET A 3 -10.55 11.81 5.44
C MET A 3 -11.02 12.49 6.74
N CYS A 4 -10.29 13.46 7.31
CA CYS A 4 -10.79 14.23 8.47
C CYS A 4 -12.11 14.95 8.16
N ASN A 5 -12.28 15.45 6.92
CA ASN A 5 -13.52 16.11 6.51
C ASN A 5 -14.68 15.13 6.41
N TRP A 6 -14.44 13.89 5.98
CA TRP A 6 -15.48 12.86 5.90
C TRP A 6 -16.00 12.45 7.27
N PHE A 7 -15.11 12.31 8.24
CA PHE A 7 -15.49 11.95 9.62
C PHE A 7 -15.85 13.18 10.48
N GLU A 8 -15.79 14.39 9.92
CA GLU A 8 -15.97 15.68 10.62
C GLU A 8 -15.20 15.79 11.95
N ARG A 9 -14.00 15.21 11.99
CA ARG A 9 -13.16 15.21 13.19
C ARG A 9 -11.69 15.11 12.85
N GLU A 10 -10.85 15.54 13.79
CA GLU A 10 -9.43 15.25 13.74
C GLU A 10 -9.19 13.75 14.00
N LEU A 11 -8.38 13.15 13.13
CA LEU A 11 -8.04 11.72 13.16
C LEU A 11 -6.60 11.48 13.65
N LYS A 12 -5.78 12.53 13.68
CA LYS A 12 -4.42 12.45 14.23
C LYS A 12 -4.45 11.97 15.68
N GLY A 13 -3.68 10.92 15.97
CA GLY A 13 -3.60 10.30 17.29
C GLY A 13 -4.79 9.40 17.66
N CYS A 14 -5.79 9.27 16.79
CA CYS A 14 -6.86 8.28 16.99
C CYS A 14 -6.38 6.88 16.61
N GLU A 15 -6.85 5.88 17.35
CA GLU A 15 -6.60 4.48 16.99
C GLU A 15 -7.29 4.14 15.68
N PHE A 16 -6.59 3.47 14.75
CA PHE A 16 -7.18 3.10 13.47
C PHE A 16 -8.48 2.27 13.64
N GLY A 17 -8.50 1.38 14.64
CA GLY A 17 -9.67 0.57 14.99
C GLY A 17 -10.89 1.36 15.48
N SER A 18 -10.73 2.62 15.89
CA SER A 18 -11.86 3.46 16.33
C SER A 18 -12.73 3.93 15.16
N LEU A 19 -12.23 3.87 13.93
CA LEU A 19 -12.98 4.23 12.72
C LEU A 19 -13.96 3.13 12.30
N TRP A 20 -13.87 1.95 12.91
CA TRP A 20 -14.59 0.77 12.48
C TRP A 20 -15.70 0.40 13.46
N THR A 21 -16.77 -0.20 12.92
CA THR A 21 -17.81 -0.80 13.76
C THR A 21 -17.20 -1.82 14.73
N ARG A 22 -17.85 -2.03 15.88
CA ARG A 22 -17.33 -2.93 16.92
C ARG A 22 -17.04 -4.34 16.38
N GLY A 23 -17.90 -4.87 15.50
CA GLY A 23 -17.74 -6.20 14.90
C GLY A 23 -16.55 -6.31 13.93
N ALA A 24 -16.11 -5.19 13.35
CA ALA A 24 -15.01 -5.17 12.39
C ALA A 24 -13.62 -5.12 13.06
N ARG A 25 -13.53 -4.71 14.34
CA ARG A 25 -12.24 -4.41 14.99
C ARG A 25 -11.24 -5.57 14.95
N ILE A 26 -11.70 -6.81 15.14
CA ILE A 26 -10.83 -8.00 15.11
C ILE A 26 -10.22 -8.19 13.71
N SER A 27 -11.03 -8.08 12.65
CA SER A 27 -10.56 -8.19 11.27
C SER A 27 -9.52 -7.12 10.93
N ILE A 28 -9.73 -5.89 11.42
CA ILE A 28 -8.82 -4.78 11.16
C ILE A 28 -7.50 -4.91 11.91
N GLN A 29 -7.55 -5.37 13.15
CA GLN A 29 -6.33 -5.72 13.87
C GLN A 29 -5.56 -6.84 13.18
N ALA A 30 -6.26 -7.86 12.65
CA ALA A 30 -5.61 -8.91 11.87
C ALA A 30 -4.97 -8.38 10.59
N ALA A 31 -5.63 -7.48 9.86
CA ALA A 31 -5.05 -6.84 8.67
C ALA A 31 -3.78 -6.04 9.02
N LEU A 32 -3.83 -5.18 10.05
CA LEU A 32 -2.67 -4.44 10.52
C LEU A 32 -1.54 -5.34 10.99
N ALA A 33 -1.86 -6.43 11.71
CA ALA A 33 -0.88 -7.39 12.18
C ALA A 33 -0.18 -8.11 11.02
N ARG A 34 -0.92 -8.48 9.97
CA ARG A 34 -0.34 -9.04 8.74
C ARG A 34 0.58 -8.04 8.05
N THR A 35 0.14 -6.78 7.91
CA THR A 35 0.96 -5.73 7.30
C THR A 35 2.24 -5.46 8.05
N MET A 36 2.18 -5.39 9.38
CA MET A 36 3.36 -5.07 10.20
C MET A 36 4.27 -6.27 10.43
N THR A 37 3.71 -7.44 10.76
CA THR A 37 4.50 -8.60 11.19
C THR A 37 5.00 -9.42 10.01
N LEU A 38 4.17 -9.58 8.98
CA LEU A 38 4.52 -10.36 7.79
C LEU A 38 5.03 -9.49 6.64
N VAL A 39 5.13 -8.17 6.85
CA VAL A 39 5.51 -7.20 5.82
C VAL A 39 4.63 -7.37 4.58
N GLN A 40 3.34 -7.66 4.80
CA GLN A 40 2.41 -8.02 3.73
C GLN A 40 1.47 -6.85 3.41
N PRO A 41 1.55 -6.25 2.21
CA PRO A 41 0.53 -5.34 1.72
C PRO A 41 -0.87 -5.95 1.78
N MET A 42 -1.83 -5.21 2.33
CA MET A 42 -3.22 -5.66 2.46
C MET A 42 -4.16 -4.67 1.81
N VAL A 43 -5.20 -5.17 1.13
CA VAL A 43 -6.35 -4.40 0.67
C VAL A 43 -7.56 -4.78 1.52
N ILE A 44 -8.32 -3.79 1.98
CA ILE A 44 -9.54 -3.97 2.75
C ILE A 44 -10.70 -3.38 1.96
N GLU A 45 -11.73 -4.19 1.75
CA GLU A 45 -13.00 -3.77 1.21
C GLU A 45 -13.95 -3.44 2.36
N SER A 46 -14.60 -2.27 2.27
CA SER A 46 -15.45 -1.78 3.34
C SER A 46 -16.57 -0.88 2.84
N LEU A 47 -17.53 -0.59 3.72
CA LEU A 47 -18.49 0.49 3.53
C LEU A 47 -18.22 1.61 4.51
N ALA A 48 -18.28 2.85 4.04
CA ALA A 48 -18.36 4.02 4.88
C ALA A 48 -19.83 4.35 5.14
N GLU A 49 -20.24 4.33 6.40
CA GLU A 49 -21.63 4.45 6.83
C GLU A 49 -21.85 5.76 7.61
N THR A 50 -22.96 6.42 7.32
CA THR A 50 -23.45 7.59 8.06
C THR A 50 -24.40 7.14 9.18
N GLU A 51 -24.77 8.04 10.09
CA GLU A 51 -25.73 7.76 11.15
C GLU A 51 -27.13 7.38 10.62
N GLU A 52 -27.53 7.99 9.51
CA GLU A 52 -28.83 7.80 8.85
C GLU A 52 -28.87 6.55 7.96
N GLY A 53 -27.78 5.77 7.90
CA GLY A 53 -27.70 4.48 7.20
C GLY A 53 -27.30 4.56 5.72
N GLN A 54 -27.10 5.76 5.17
CA GLN A 54 -26.50 5.92 3.84
C GLN A 54 -25.04 5.42 3.87
N HIS A 55 -24.61 4.81 2.78
CA HIS A 55 -23.29 4.26 2.66
C HIS A 55 -22.70 4.37 1.26
N ILE A 56 -21.38 4.28 1.19
CA ILE A 56 -20.61 4.11 -0.03
C ILE A 56 -19.55 3.04 0.14
N GLY A 57 -19.25 2.32 -0.93
CA GLY A 57 -18.11 1.42 -1.00
C GLY A 57 -16.81 2.20 -0.89
N VAL A 58 -15.88 1.66 -0.10
CA VAL A 58 -14.52 2.19 0.09
C VAL A 58 -13.52 1.05 0.13
N GLU A 59 -12.39 1.27 -0.52
CA GLU A 59 -11.23 0.39 -0.51
C GLU A 59 -10.09 1.05 0.28
N ILE A 60 -9.43 0.28 1.14
CA ILE A 60 -8.30 0.77 1.94
C ILE A 60 -7.09 -0.12 1.69
N LEU A 61 -6.04 0.47 1.12
CA LEU A 61 -4.74 -0.19 0.96
C LEU A 61 -3.86 0.13 2.17
N LEU A 62 -3.25 -0.90 2.74
CA LEU A 62 -2.27 -0.84 3.81
C LEU A 62 -0.91 -1.32 3.28
N LEU A 63 0.09 -0.44 3.31
CA LEU A 63 1.46 -0.71 2.88
C LEU A 63 2.42 -0.60 4.06
N PRO A 64 3.28 -1.60 4.32
CA PRO A 64 4.30 -1.47 5.34
C PRO A 64 5.42 -0.53 4.86
N LEU A 65 5.84 0.39 5.71
CA LEU A 65 7.03 1.19 5.51
C LEU A 65 8.16 0.60 6.35
N LEU A 66 9.23 0.21 5.66
CA LEU A 66 10.38 -0.46 6.24
C LEU A 66 11.44 0.53 6.69
N ASP A 67 12.05 0.24 7.84
CA ASP A 67 13.28 0.90 8.25
C ASP A 67 14.51 0.32 7.53
N ALA A 68 15.70 0.85 7.86
CA ALA A 68 16.97 0.38 7.30
C ALA A 68 17.30 -1.09 7.65
N ARG A 69 16.60 -1.70 8.62
CA ARG A 69 16.75 -3.10 9.04
C ARG A 69 15.69 -4.01 8.40
N GLY A 70 14.86 -3.47 7.51
CA GLY A 70 13.76 -4.20 6.87
C GLY A 70 12.58 -4.49 7.80
N GLN A 71 12.49 -3.81 8.95
CA GLN A 71 11.37 -3.97 9.86
C GLN A 71 10.28 -2.96 9.52
N ALA A 72 9.01 -3.41 9.49
CA ALA A 72 7.90 -2.49 9.31
C ALA A 72 7.70 -1.66 10.59
N THR A 73 7.96 -0.37 10.51
CA THR A 73 7.81 0.56 11.64
C THR A 73 6.56 1.43 11.52
N MET A 74 6.00 1.53 10.32
CA MET A 74 4.81 2.32 10.04
C MET A 74 3.97 1.65 8.95
N VAL A 75 2.68 1.97 8.92
CA VAL A 75 1.79 1.60 7.82
C VAL A 75 1.39 2.87 7.08
N LEU A 76 1.61 2.89 5.77
CA LEU A 76 1.01 3.87 4.88
C LEU A 76 -0.37 3.38 4.46
N GLY A 77 -1.40 4.18 4.75
CA GLY A 77 -2.77 3.92 4.35
C GLY A 77 -3.19 4.75 3.15
N TYR A 78 -3.89 4.15 2.19
CA TYR A 78 -4.59 4.86 1.12
C TYR A 78 -6.07 4.52 1.19
N PHE A 79 -6.92 5.54 1.20
CA PHE A 79 -8.37 5.42 1.34
C PHE A 79 -9.04 5.87 0.04
N GLN A 80 -9.75 4.96 -0.62
CA GLN A 80 -10.35 5.19 -1.93
C GLN A 80 -11.87 5.00 -1.89
N PRO A 81 -12.65 6.06 -2.14
CA PRO A 81 -14.07 5.94 -2.44
C PRO A 81 -14.28 5.15 -3.72
N LEU A 82 -15.15 4.15 -3.70
CA LEU A 82 -15.55 3.38 -4.88
C LEU A 82 -16.83 3.93 -5.52
N ASP A 83 -17.66 4.62 -4.73
CA ASP A 83 -18.85 5.33 -5.20
C ASP A 83 -18.69 6.86 -5.14
N PRO A 84 -19.53 7.61 -5.88
CA PRO A 84 -19.60 9.07 -5.74
C PRO A 84 -19.95 9.50 -4.31
N ILE A 85 -19.10 10.36 -3.73
CA ILE A 85 -19.24 10.90 -2.36
C ILE A 85 -20.60 11.60 -2.16
N ALA A 86 -21.15 12.20 -3.23
CA ALA A 86 -22.46 12.86 -3.21
C ALA A 86 -23.60 11.96 -2.71
N ARG A 87 -23.45 10.62 -2.75
CA ARG A 87 -24.42 9.66 -2.18
C ARG A 87 -24.57 9.77 -0.66
N LEU A 88 -23.58 10.32 0.03
CA LEU A 88 -23.66 10.60 1.46
C LEU A 88 -24.47 11.87 1.77
N TRP A 89 -24.90 12.63 0.76
CA TRP A 89 -25.70 13.86 0.92
C TRP A 89 -25.12 14.88 1.89
N GLY A 90 -23.78 14.98 1.95
CA GLY A 90 -23.07 15.87 2.86
C GLY A 90 -23.10 15.45 4.33
N LYS A 91 -23.55 14.23 4.64
CA LYS A 91 -23.54 13.66 5.99
C LYS A 91 -22.16 13.08 6.33
N PRO A 92 -21.68 13.24 7.57
CA PRO A 92 -20.42 12.66 7.99
C PRO A 92 -20.48 11.14 8.05
N VAL A 93 -19.35 10.51 7.74
CA VAL A 93 -19.10 9.09 7.99
C VAL A 93 -18.92 8.89 9.49
N GLN A 94 -19.71 8.01 10.08
CA GLN A 94 -19.62 7.66 11.49
C GLN A 94 -18.76 6.41 11.71
N ALA A 95 -18.83 5.44 10.80
CA ALA A 95 -18.09 4.20 10.94
C ALA A 95 -17.79 3.55 9.59
N LEU A 96 -16.77 2.70 9.62
CA LEU A 96 -16.43 1.77 8.56
C LEU A 96 -16.94 0.37 8.92
N ARG A 97 -17.63 -0.27 7.98
CA ARG A 97 -18.03 -1.66 8.08
C ARG A 97 -17.15 -2.53 7.19
N PHE A 98 -16.61 -3.60 7.77
CA PHE A 98 -15.76 -4.55 7.05
C PHE A 98 -16.58 -5.44 6.10
N LEU A 99 -16.12 -5.61 4.87
CA LEU A 99 -16.67 -6.54 3.90
C LEU A 99 -15.70 -7.70 3.61
N GLY A 100 -14.42 -7.39 3.43
CA GLY A 100 -13.40 -8.38 3.09
C GLY A 100 -12.01 -7.81 3.14
N MET A 101 -11.01 -8.68 3.02
CA MET A 101 -9.62 -8.27 2.81
C MET A 101 -8.89 -9.28 1.94
N SER A 102 -7.89 -8.81 1.23
CA SER A 102 -6.99 -9.61 0.40
C SER A 102 -5.56 -9.10 0.54
N GLU A 103 -4.59 -9.92 0.15
CA GLU A 103 -3.24 -9.44 -0.03
C GLU A 103 -3.21 -8.52 -1.27
N ALA A 104 -2.54 -7.38 -1.17
CA ALA A 104 -2.33 -6.58 -2.36
C ALA A 104 -1.37 -7.36 -3.25
N GLY A 105 -1.86 -7.81 -4.41
CA GLY A 105 -1.05 -8.46 -5.44
C GLY A 105 -0.04 -7.47 -5.98
N LEU A 106 1.07 -7.30 -5.26
CA LEU A 106 2.27 -6.71 -5.82
C LEU A 106 2.89 -7.83 -6.65
N ASP A 107 2.96 -7.64 -7.97
CA ASP A 107 3.82 -8.46 -8.81
C ASP A 107 5.25 -8.27 -8.31
N THR A 108 5.69 -9.12 -7.39
CA THR A 108 7.09 -9.23 -7.00
C THR A 108 7.80 -9.73 -8.24
N ALA A 109 8.45 -8.84 -8.98
CA ALA A 109 9.28 -9.19 -10.12
C ALA A 109 10.30 -10.25 -9.67
N GLY A 110 10.04 -11.53 -9.96
CA GLY A 110 10.93 -12.64 -9.59
C GLY A 110 10.33 -14.04 -9.44
N ALA A 111 9.01 -14.23 -9.39
CA ALA A 111 8.41 -15.58 -9.33
C ALA A 111 7.56 -15.88 -10.57
N PRO A 112 7.76 -17.03 -11.27
CA PRO A 112 6.89 -17.38 -12.39
C PRO A 112 5.49 -17.68 -11.85
N ALA A 113 4.52 -16.87 -12.30
CA ALA A 113 3.11 -17.07 -11.98
C ALA A 113 2.62 -18.39 -12.58
N THR A 114 2.44 -19.41 -11.74
CA THR A 114 1.60 -20.57 -12.09
C THR A 114 0.14 -20.14 -11.99
N GLN A 115 -0.35 -19.50 -13.04
CA GLN A 115 -1.77 -19.26 -13.23
C GLN A 115 -2.47 -20.60 -13.43
N THR A 116 -3.29 -21.01 -12.46
CA THR A 116 -4.27 -22.07 -12.68
C THR A 116 -5.55 -21.41 -13.21
N PRO A 117 -6.05 -21.75 -14.40
CA PRO A 117 -7.28 -21.14 -14.89
C PRO A 117 -8.48 -21.81 -14.21
N ALA A 118 -9.15 -21.09 -13.32
CA ALA A 118 -10.50 -21.45 -12.90
C ALA A 118 -11.47 -21.08 -14.02
N ARG A 119 -11.99 -22.10 -14.71
CA ARG A 119 -13.05 -21.98 -15.71
C ARG A 119 -14.38 -21.69 -15.00
N GLY A 120 -14.86 -20.46 -15.07
CA GLY A 120 -16.18 -20.03 -14.58
C GLY A 120 -16.75 -18.95 -15.50
N LYS A 121 -18.05 -19.06 -15.80
CA LYS A 121 -18.81 -18.31 -16.82
C LYS A 121 -18.65 -16.78 -16.73
N ALA A 122 -18.49 -16.15 -17.90
CA ALA A 122 -18.49 -14.71 -18.08
C ALA A 122 -19.84 -14.08 -17.70
N VAL A 123 -19.81 -13.18 -16.72
CA VAL A 123 -20.77 -12.07 -16.62
C VAL A 123 -19.98 -10.83 -17.05
N SER A 124 -20.38 -10.27 -18.19
CA SER A 124 -19.79 -9.06 -18.74
C SER A 124 -20.41 -7.84 -18.06
N GLU A 125 -19.74 -7.34 -17.03
CA GLU A 125 -19.78 -5.92 -16.68
C GLU A 125 -18.34 -5.43 -16.73
N VAL A 126 -18.10 -4.32 -17.43
CA VAL A 126 -16.78 -3.70 -17.53
C VAL A 126 -16.31 -3.44 -16.11
N PRO A 127 -15.30 -4.16 -15.58
CA PRO A 127 -14.88 -3.93 -14.21
C PRO A 127 -14.24 -2.56 -14.19
N ALA A 128 -14.73 -1.70 -13.29
CA ALA A 128 -14.08 -0.45 -12.94
C ALA A 128 -12.61 -0.76 -12.67
N ARG A 129 -11.74 -0.34 -13.59
CA ARG A 129 -10.30 -0.56 -13.45
C ARG A 129 -9.90 0.06 -12.11
N PRO A 130 -9.08 -0.62 -11.28
CA PRO A 130 -8.58 0.03 -10.07
C PRO A 130 -7.88 1.33 -10.47
N ASN A 131 -8.31 2.45 -9.88
CA ASN A 131 -7.79 3.78 -10.20
C ASN A 131 -6.32 3.96 -9.78
N LEU A 132 -5.77 3.02 -8.99
CA LEU A 132 -4.38 2.98 -8.59
C LEU A 132 -3.71 1.72 -9.13
N ARG A 133 -2.77 1.90 -10.06
CA ARG A 133 -1.79 0.87 -10.44
C ARG A 133 -0.46 1.24 -9.79
N LEU A 134 -0.04 0.46 -8.79
CA LEU A 134 1.32 0.59 -8.26
C LEU A 134 2.30 0.10 -9.33
N VAL A 135 3.00 1.03 -9.96
CA VAL A 135 4.11 0.74 -10.88
C VAL A 135 5.39 0.80 -10.06
N VAL A 136 5.99 -0.36 -9.82
CA VAL A 136 7.36 -0.43 -9.28
C VAL A 136 8.30 -0.03 -10.41
N SER A 137 8.65 1.25 -10.48
CA SER A 137 9.74 1.71 -11.34
C SER A 137 11.05 1.31 -10.70
N ASN A 138 11.65 0.20 -11.15
CA ASN A 138 13.00 -0.15 -10.75
C ASN A 138 14.00 0.84 -11.40
N PRO A 139 14.81 1.62 -10.66
CA PRO A 139 15.83 2.45 -11.27
C PRO A 139 17.11 1.64 -11.57
N LEU A 140 17.39 1.53 -12.87
CA LEU A 140 18.62 1.27 -13.63
C LEU A 140 19.57 0.10 -13.25
N PRO A 141 20.06 -0.66 -14.26
CA PRO A 141 21.11 -1.66 -14.08
C PRO A 141 22.40 -1.04 -13.54
N ALA A 142 23.16 -1.88 -12.82
CA ALA A 142 24.44 -1.56 -12.22
C ALA A 142 25.30 -0.68 -13.14
N ALA A 143 25.82 0.41 -12.57
CA ALA A 143 26.82 1.24 -13.23
C ALA A 143 27.92 0.34 -13.81
N ALA A 144 28.05 0.35 -15.14
CA ALA A 144 29.22 -0.21 -15.78
C ALA A 144 30.44 0.52 -15.19
N ALA A 145 31.38 -0.27 -14.67
CA ALA A 145 32.64 0.24 -14.15
C ALA A 145 33.27 1.21 -15.17
N PRO A 146 33.80 2.37 -14.75
CA PRO A 146 34.54 3.23 -15.66
C PRO A 146 35.75 2.43 -16.18
N LYS A 147 35.67 2.01 -17.44
CA LYS A 147 36.86 1.73 -18.24
C LYS A 147 37.53 3.08 -18.45
N ASP A 148 38.83 3.13 -18.19
CA ASP A 148 39.71 4.29 -18.37
C ASP A 148 39.85 5.21 -17.15
N LEU A 149 40.61 4.72 -16.15
CA LEU A 149 41.42 5.60 -15.30
C LEU A 149 42.89 5.16 -15.42
N PHE A 150 43.59 5.83 -16.34
CA PHE A 150 45.04 6.07 -16.50
C PHE A 150 46.08 5.00 -16.11
N PRO A 151 47.12 4.77 -16.96
CA PRO A 151 48.23 3.89 -16.64
C PRO A 151 49.10 4.46 -15.51
N VAL A 152 49.35 3.65 -14.49
CA VAL A 152 50.41 3.90 -13.50
C VAL A 152 51.76 3.89 -14.22
N ARG A 153 52.41 5.04 -14.36
CA ARG A 153 53.84 5.08 -14.68
C ARG A 153 54.63 4.67 -13.43
N PRO A 154 55.61 3.76 -13.52
CA PRO A 154 56.50 3.48 -12.41
C PRO A 154 57.37 4.73 -12.15
N ARG A 155 57.37 5.20 -10.90
CA ARG A 155 58.28 6.26 -10.44
C ARG A 155 59.68 5.64 -10.35
N ALA A 156 60.61 6.17 -11.15
CA ALA A 156 62.00 5.77 -11.12
C ALA A 156 62.57 5.91 -9.70
N ALA A 157 63.27 4.87 -9.25
CA ALA A 157 64.17 4.95 -8.10
C ALA A 157 65.30 5.92 -8.44
N LEU A 158 65.53 6.89 -7.55
CA LEU A 158 66.77 7.64 -7.49
C LEU A 158 67.44 7.21 -6.19
N ASP A 159 68.49 6.42 -6.37
CA ASP A 159 69.48 6.08 -5.35
C ASP A 159 70.35 7.30 -4.99
N LEU A 160 70.73 7.38 -3.70
CA LEU A 160 72.02 7.87 -3.13
C LEU A 160 72.34 9.39 -3.31
N VAL A 161 72.96 10.16 -2.41
CA VAL A 161 73.95 9.98 -1.31
C VAL A 161 73.85 11.23 -0.39
N ASP A 162 74.41 11.10 0.82
CA ASP A 162 74.78 12.12 1.85
C ASP A 162 74.87 13.61 1.43
#